data_AF-A0A3L9Y0U3-F1
#
_entry.id   AF-A0A3L9Y0U3-F1
#
_cell.length_a   1.000
_cell.length_b   1.000
_cell.length_c   1.000
_cell.angle_alpha   90.00
_cell.angle_beta   90.00
_cell.angle_gamma   90.00
#
_symmetry.space_group_name_H-M   'P 1'
#
loop_
_entity.id
_entity.type
_entity.pdbx_description
1 polymer ?
#
loop_
_entity_poly.entity_id
_entity_poly.type
_entity_poly.pdbx_seq_one_letter_code
_entity_poly.pdbx_strand_id
1 'polypeptide(L)'
;MRCRRHGNSPREETTMMTTQKIAAGGAVALAIAAAPAGATELRFANWLPAQHVLNTTVFPAWIDSLVEASGGEIEVAVFPARQLGAAGDHYDMAANGIADIAFINTGYQPGRFPMVGVAELPFLIDDPVTAETEAFDGWYREYAEEEMSEVKFCLTFNGGLYALHSVEPVVSIGDIDGMRIRLPNRTLANYFGAMGATNIQISAPESREALERGVADAILFPWASLFPFGINDVVQNHLDIDMAFNNFAFVMNQATYDGLSDRAKAAVDSHCTSEWAARISSGWLAVEADGRQRLIDDGHTINVPSAEQLQAFQDAVEPVRNEWLAAAEDAGYDGQAAYDALIEAFAQTPANGN
;
A
#
# COMPACT_ATOMS: atom_id res chain seq x y z
N MET A 1 42.52 -31.19 67.67
CA MET A 1 41.29 -31.37 68.48
C MET A 1 40.19 -31.90 67.58
N ARG A 2 39.80 -33.18 67.74
CA ARG A 2 38.73 -33.86 67.00
C ARG A 2 37.75 -34.45 68.03
N CYS A 3 36.49 -34.03 68.02
CA CYS A 3 35.34 -34.70 68.64
C CYS A 3 34.38 -35.03 67.48
N ARG A 4 33.95 -36.27 67.15
CA ARG A 4 33.13 -37.28 67.88
C ARG A 4 31.86 -36.63 68.49
N ARG A 5 30.62 -37.13 68.33
CA ARG A 5 30.09 -38.46 68.04
C ARG A 5 28.54 -38.41 67.96
N HIS A 6 27.95 -39.42 67.30
CA HIS A 6 26.67 -40.15 67.59
C HIS A 6 25.34 -39.35 67.57
N GLY A 7 24.18 -39.87 67.16
CA GLY A 7 23.73 -41.23 66.89
C GLY A 7 22.44 -41.53 67.69
N ASN A 8 21.33 -41.76 66.96
CA ASN A 8 20.07 -42.47 67.30
C ASN A 8 18.89 -41.82 68.09
N SER A 9 17.75 -41.71 67.38
CA SER A 9 16.40 -42.31 67.65
C SER A 9 15.51 -41.75 68.79
N PRO A 10 14.17 -42.03 68.86
CA PRO A 10 13.07 -41.98 67.86
C PRO A 10 11.79 -41.26 68.38
N ARG A 11 10.80 -41.12 67.46
CA ARG A 11 9.31 -41.11 67.60
C ARG A 11 8.64 -40.47 68.84
N GLU A 12 7.66 -39.59 68.58
CA GLU A 12 6.26 -39.79 69.01
C GLU A 12 5.31 -38.81 68.29
N GLU A 13 4.13 -39.33 67.93
CA GLU A 13 3.00 -38.63 67.32
C GLU A 13 2.22 -37.82 68.37
N THR A 14 1.82 -36.59 68.05
CA THR A 14 0.65 -35.98 68.69
C THR A 14 -0.15 -35.14 67.69
N THR A 15 -1.32 -35.67 67.37
CA THR A 15 -2.47 -35.09 66.67
C THR A 15 -2.84 -33.69 67.17
N MET A 16 -2.99 -32.71 66.27
CA MET A 16 -3.80 -31.51 66.53
C MET A 16 -4.64 -31.09 65.31
N MET A 17 -5.93 -31.42 65.44
CA MET A 17 -7.15 -30.71 65.04
C MET A 17 -7.11 -29.69 63.89
N THR A 18 -7.86 -30.10 62.86
CA THR A 18 -8.41 -29.39 61.72
C THR A 18 -9.15 -28.10 62.07
N THR A 19 -8.86 -27.01 61.36
CA THR A 19 -9.83 -25.91 61.12
C THR A 19 -9.63 -25.37 59.70
N GLN A 20 -10.33 -25.97 58.74
CA GLN A 20 -10.37 -25.50 57.35
C GLN A 20 -11.20 -24.22 57.27
N LYS A 21 -10.55 -23.10 56.93
CA LYS A 21 -11.22 -21.88 56.45
C LYS A 21 -11.46 -22.02 54.95
N ILE A 22 -12.72 -22.16 54.56
CA ILE A 22 -13.16 -22.11 53.16
C ILE A 22 -13.14 -20.63 52.75
N ALA A 23 -12.14 -20.23 51.96
CA ALA A 23 -12.16 -18.97 51.23
C ALA A 23 -12.83 -19.24 49.87
N ALA A 24 -14.01 -18.66 49.68
CA ALA A 24 -14.74 -18.71 48.41
C ALA A 24 -13.98 -17.89 47.36
N GLY A 25 -13.27 -18.58 46.46
CA GLY A 25 -12.71 -17.97 45.25
C GLY A 25 -13.84 -17.67 44.27
N GLY A 26 -14.12 -16.39 44.04
CA GLY A 26 -14.97 -15.95 42.95
C GLY A 26 -14.30 -16.26 41.62
N ALA A 27 -14.84 -17.22 40.87
CA ALA A 27 -14.46 -17.46 39.50
C ALA A 27 -14.91 -16.27 38.65
N VAL A 28 -13.96 -15.42 38.25
CA VAL A 28 -14.15 -14.51 37.13
C VAL A 28 -14.20 -15.41 35.90
N ALA A 29 -15.40 -15.70 35.42
CA ALA A 29 -15.58 -16.34 34.13
C ALA A 29 -15.08 -15.36 33.05
N LEU A 30 -13.86 -15.56 32.55
CA LEU A 30 -13.50 -15.02 31.25
C LEU A 30 -14.47 -15.64 30.25
N ALA A 31 -15.42 -14.85 29.77
CA ALA A 31 -16.18 -15.17 28.58
C ALA A 31 -15.19 -15.15 27.41
N ILE A 32 -14.58 -16.30 27.12
CA ILE A 32 -13.96 -16.54 25.83
C ILE A 32 -15.14 -16.55 24.86
N ALA A 33 -15.33 -15.45 24.14
CA ALA A 33 -16.23 -15.43 22.99
C ALA A 33 -15.71 -16.50 22.03
N ALA A 34 -16.37 -17.65 22.00
CA ALA A 34 -16.11 -18.65 20.98
C ALA A 34 -16.48 -18.00 19.64
N ALA A 35 -15.51 -17.90 18.72
CA ALA A 35 -15.80 -17.51 17.35
C ALA A 35 -16.95 -18.38 16.82
N PRO A 36 -17.96 -17.80 16.16
CA PRO A 36 -19.07 -18.58 15.65
C PRO A 36 -18.53 -19.66 14.70
N ALA A 37 -18.96 -20.91 14.89
CA ALA A 37 -18.60 -21.98 13.97
C ALA A 37 -19.12 -21.63 12.57
N GLY A 38 -18.21 -21.40 11.62
CA GLY A 38 -18.55 -21.00 10.24
C GLY A 38 -18.06 -19.61 9.81
N ALA A 39 -17.03 -19.04 10.44
CA ALA A 39 -16.36 -17.85 9.93
C ALA A 39 -15.90 -18.08 8.48
N THR A 40 -16.15 -17.08 7.63
CA THR A 40 -15.69 -17.10 6.24
C THR A 40 -14.25 -16.62 6.21
N GLU A 41 -13.32 -17.52 5.88
CA GLU A 41 -11.93 -17.17 5.67
C GLU A 41 -11.75 -16.51 4.29
N LEU A 42 -11.31 -15.25 4.26
CA LEU A 42 -11.01 -14.49 3.06
C LEU A 42 -9.51 -14.55 2.77
N ARG A 43 -9.12 -15.01 1.58
CA ARG A 43 -7.73 -15.01 1.12
C ARG A 43 -7.36 -13.61 0.61
N PHE A 44 -6.46 -12.93 1.32
CA PHE A 44 -5.96 -11.62 0.94
C PHE A 44 -4.61 -11.73 0.20
N ALA A 45 -4.62 -11.52 -1.12
CA ALA A 45 -3.42 -11.51 -1.95
C ALA A 45 -2.76 -10.13 -1.94
N ASN A 46 -1.49 -10.07 -1.52
CA ASN A 46 -0.67 -8.87 -1.70
C ASN A 46 0.77 -9.23 -2.15
N TRP A 47 1.33 -8.42 -3.04
CA TRP A 47 2.62 -8.73 -3.69
C TRP A 47 3.83 -8.13 -2.95
N LEU A 48 3.60 -7.34 -1.90
CA LEU A 48 4.64 -6.64 -1.16
C LEU A 48 5.48 -7.62 -0.33
N PRO A 49 6.78 -7.34 -0.11
CA PRO A 49 7.59 -8.04 0.87
C PRO A 49 6.93 -8.05 2.25
N ALA A 50 7.15 -9.10 3.03
CA ALA A 50 6.56 -9.22 4.37
C ALA A 50 7.03 -8.11 5.34
N GLN A 51 8.21 -7.53 5.09
CA GLN A 51 8.81 -6.46 5.89
C GLN A 51 8.32 -5.06 5.48
N HIS A 52 7.54 -4.95 4.41
CA HIS A 52 6.98 -3.66 3.98
C HIS A 52 5.99 -3.13 5.02
N VAL A 53 5.95 -1.81 5.26
CA VAL A 53 5.11 -1.18 6.31
C VAL A 53 3.63 -1.56 6.20
N LEU A 54 3.14 -1.69 4.96
CA LEU A 54 1.79 -2.13 4.70
C LEU A 54 1.52 -3.53 5.27
N ASN A 55 2.45 -4.48 5.15
CA ASN A 55 2.31 -5.81 5.72
C ASN A 55 2.54 -5.86 7.24
N THR A 56 3.43 -5.02 7.78
CA THR A 56 3.79 -5.08 9.20
C THR A 56 2.82 -4.33 10.11
N THR A 57 2.11 -3.34 9.58
CA THR A 57 1.34 -2.39 10.41
C THR A 57 -0.01 -2.03 9.81
N VAL A 58 -0.06 -1.61 8.54
CA VAL A 58 -1.29 -1.03 7.97
C VAL A 58 -2.36 -2.09 7.67
N PHE A 59 -2.00 -3.16 6.96
CA PHE A 59 -2.93 -4.25 6.65
C PHE A 59 -3.39 -4.98 7.91
N PRO A 60 -2.53 -5.32 8.90
CA PRO A 60 -3.00 -5.86 10.16
C PRO A 60 -4.05 -4.98 10.85
N ALA A 61 -3.84 -3.65 10.92
CA ALA A 61 -4.79 -2.74 11.54
C ALA A 61 -6.16 -2.71 10.82
N TRP A 62 -6.17 -2.71 9.48
CA TRP A 62 -7.40 -2.78 8.69
C TRP A 62 -8.11 -4.13 8.87
N ILE A 63 -7.35 -5.24 8.84
CA ILE A 63 -7.88 -6.60 9.00
C ILE A 63 -8.48 -6.79 10.39
N ASP A 64 -7.76 -6.43 11.46
CA ASP A 64 -8.22 -6.60 12.83
C ASP A 64 -9.53 -5.84 13.07
N SER A 65 -9.63 -4.61 12.55
CA SER A 65 -10.85 -3.81 12.61
C SER A 65 -12.01 -4.42 11.82
N LEU A 66 -11.73 -4.98 10.63
CA LEU A 66 -12.73 -5.68 9.81
C LEU A 66 -13.27 -6.92 10.53
N VAL A 67 -12.38 -7.73 11.10
CA VAL A 67 -12.72 -8.94 11.86
C VAL A 67 -13.57 -8.58 13.08
N GLU A 68 -13.19 -7.55 13.84
CA GLU A 68 -13.96 -7.06 14.98
C GLU A 68 -15.36 -6.59 14.57
N ALA A 69 -15.47 -5.76 13.52
CA ALA A 69 -16.74 -5.26 13.02
C ALA A 69 -17.66 -6.38 12.53
N SER A 70 -17.09 -7.43 11.92
CA SER A 70 -17.85 -8.62 11.51
C SER A 70 -18.36 -9.44 12.69
N GLY A 71 -17.90 -9.19 13.92
CA GLY A 71 -18.20 -10.02 15.09
C GLY A 71 -17.58 -11.41 15.01
N GLY A 72 -16.46 -11.55 14.29
CA GLY A 72 -15.78 -12.83 14.03
C GLY A 72 -16.44 -13.70 12.96
N GLU A 73 -17.33 -13.15 12.13
CA GLU A 73 -17.88 -13.86 10.96
C GLU A 73 -16.93 -13.85 9.75
N ILE A 74 -15.96 -12.94 9.74
CA ILE A 74 -14.85 -12.88 8.78
C ILE A 74 -13.55 -13.25 9.50
N GLU A 75 -12.75 -14.10 8.86
CA GLU A 75 -11.32 -14.26 9.12
C GLU A 75 -10.55 -13.90 7.85
N VAL A 76 -9.29 -13.45 7.97
CA VAL A 76 -8.47 -13.08 6.80
C VAL A 76 -7.15 -13.81 6.83
N ALA A 77 -6.90 -14.62 5.79
CA ALA A 77 -5.63 -15.27 5.55
C ALA A 77 -4.78 -14.40 4.59
N VAL A 78 -3.66 -13.86 5.08
CA VAL A 78 -2.80 -12.97 4.30
C VAL A 78 -1.73 -13.75 3.54
N PHE A 79 -1.64 -13.51 2.24
CA PHE A 79 -0.65 -14.11 1.35
C PHE A 79 0.24 -13.01 0.73
N PRO A 80 1.34 -12.60 1.41
CA PRO A 80 2.24 -11.56 0.95
C PRO A 80 3.24 -12.08 -0.10
N ALA A 81 4.14 -11.22 -0.56
CA ALA A 81 5.34 -11.57 -1.33
C ALA A 81 5.07 -12.44 -2.59
N ARG A 82 3.96 -12.18 -3.28
CA ARG A 82 3.55 -12.92 -4.50
C ARG A 82 3.29 -14.42 -4.25
N GLN A 83 2.94 -14.80 -3.03
CA GLN A 83 2.66 -16.22 -2.69
C GLN A 83 1.53 -16.83 -3.54
N LEU A 84 0.54 -16.04 -3.94
CA LEU A 84 -0.57 -16.51 -4.76
C LEU A 84 -0.42 -16.24 -6.26
N GLY A 85 0.47 -15.33 -6.68
CA GLY A 85 0.61 -14.96 -8.09
C GLY A 85 1.50 -13.74 -8.31
N ALA A 86 1.79 -13.44 -9.58
CA ALA A 86 2.54 -12.25 -9.93
C ALA A 86 1.73 -10.98 -9.66
N ALA A 87 2.40 -9.87 -9.35
CA ALA A 87 1.73 -8.65 -8.92
C ALA A 87 0.73 -8.08 -9.95
N GLY A 88 1.04 -8.22 -11.25
CA GLY A 88 0.16 -7.80 -12.34
C GLY A 88 -1.12 -8.64 -12.50
N ASP A 89 -1.16 -9.84 -11.91
CA ASP A 89 -2.30 -10.75 -12.02
C ASP A 89 -3.33 -10.53 -10.91
N HIS A 90 -3.02 -9.72 -9.89
CA HIS A 90 -3.83 -9.63 -8.67
C HIS A 90 -5.26 -9.14 -8.90
N TYR A 91 -5.50 -8.24 -9.85
CA TYR A 91 -6.86 -7.84 -10.24
C TYR A 91 -7.64 -9.03 -10.80
N ASP A 92 -7.07 -9.73 -11.78
CA ASP A 92 -7.70 -10.90 -12.40
C ASP A 92 -7.86 -12.05 -11.42
N MET A 93 -6.97 -12.18 -10.43
CA MET A 93 -7.12 -13.15 -9.35
C MET A 93 -8.33 -12.86 -8.46
N ALA A 94 -8.60 -11.59 -8.15
CA ALA A 94 -9.83 -11.21 -7.45
C ALA A 94 -11.05 -11.42 -8.33
N ALA A 95 -11.03 -10.98 -9.60
CA ALA A 95 -12.13 -11.16 -10.54
C ALA A 95 -12.52 -12.65 -10.70
N ASN A 96 -11.53 -13.53 -10.79
CA ASN A 96 -11.73 -14.97 -10.98
C ASN A 96 -11.86 -15.77 -9.67
N GLY A 97 -11.85 -15.12 -8.50
CA GLY A 97 -12.01 -15.79 -7.19
C GLY A 97 -10.82 -16.66 -6.78
N ILE A 98 -9.64 -16.44 -7.36
CA ILE A 98 -8.37 -17.05 -6.90
C ILE A 98 -7.93 -16.40 -5.58
N ALA A 99 -8.15 -15.10 -5.43
CA ALA A 99 -8.08 -14.38 -4.17
C ALA A 99 -9.45 -13.80 -3.84
N ASP A 100 -9.79 -13.69 -2.56
CA ASP A 100 -11.06 -13.09 -2.15
C ASP A 100 -10.91 -11.58 -2.03
N ILE A 101 -9.78 -11.10 -1.52
CA ILE A 101 -9.36 -9.70 -1.50
C ILE A 101 -8.01 -9.61 -2.20
N ALA A 102 -7.79 -8.58 -3.01
CA ALA A 102 -6.50 -8.32 -3.62
C ALA A 102 -6.08 -6.86 -3.42
N PHE A 103 -4.82 -6.68 -3.03
CA PHE A 103 -4.12 -5.41 -3.14
C PHE A 103 -3.52 -5.32 -4.54
N ILE A 104 -3.94 -4.31 -5.30
CA ILE A 104 -3.52 -4.08 -6.67
C ILE A 104 -2.78 -2.75 -6.80
N ASN A 105 -1.84 -2.69 -7.74
CA ASN A 105 -1.38 -1.44 -8.31
C ASN A 105 -2.10 -1.28 -9.66
N THR A 106 -2.82 -0.18 -9.85
CA THR A 106 -3.68 0.00 -11.02
C THR A 106 -2.87 0.18 -12.31
N GLY A 107 -1.63 0.67 -12.20
CA GLY A 107 -0.67 0.82 -13.29
C GLY A 107 -0.05 -0.48 -13.84
N TYR A 108 -0.13 -1.61 -13.11
CA TYR A 108 0.47 -2.88 -13.56
C TYR A 108 -0.24 -3.54 -14.74
N GLN A 109 -1.43 -3.06 -15.10
CA GLN A 109 -2.14 -3.41 -16.31
C GLN A 109 -2.32 -2.15 -17.16
N PRO A 110 -1.26 -1.71 -17.89
CA PRO A 110 -1.23 -0.41 -18.53
C PRO A 110 -2.45 -0.15 -19.41
N GLY A 111 -3.17 0.92 -19.10
CA GLY A 111 -4.33 1.37 -19.85
C GLY A 111 -5.64 0.65 -19.58
N ARG A 112 -5.68 -0.31 -18.65
CA ARG A 112 -6.93 -0.98 -18.25
C ARG A 112 -7.87 -0.06 -17.46
N PHE A 113 -7.32 0.81 -16.62
CA PHE A 113 -8.08 1.67 -15.72
C PHE A 113 -7.72 3.16 -15.93
N PRO A 114 -8.17 3.78 -17.04
CA PRO A 114 -7.85 5.17 -17.33
C PRO A 114 -8.34 6.17 -16.26
N MET A 115 -9.54 6.00 -15.69
CA MET A 115 -10.13 6.93 -14.74
C MET A 115 -9.38 6.96 -13.42
N VAL A 116 -9.09 5.80 -12.82
CA VAL A 116 -8.27 5.76 -11.60
C VAL A 116 -6.83 6.24 -11.85
N GLY A 117 -6.34 6.09 -13.08
CA GLY A 117 -4.99 6.51 -13.49
C GLY A 117 -4.80 8.03 -13.57
N VAL A 118 -5.85 8.84 -13.45
CA VAL A 118 -5.74 10.31 -13.45
C VAL A 118 -4.88 10.82 -12.29
N ALA A 119 -4.94 10.13 -11.13
CA ALA A 119 -4.16 10.51 -9.96
C ALA A 119 -2.65 10.39 -10.19
N GLU A 120 -2.24 9.63 -11.21
CA GLU A 120 -0.83 9.39 -11.55
C GLU A 120 -0.27 10.49 -12.46
N LEU A 121 -1.06 11.50 -12.82
CA LEU A 121 -0.57 12.68 -13.54
C LEU A 121 0.48 13.42 -12.69
N PRO A 122 1.66 13.73 -13.26
CA PRO A 122 2.69 14.42 -12.49
C PRO A 122 2.25 15.81 -12.02
N PHE A 123 2.64 16.16 -10.81
CA PHE A 123 2.40 17.43 -10.11
C PHE A 123 0.91 17.77 -9.96
N LEU A 124 0.04 16.75 -9.92
CA LEU A 124 -1.40 16.93 -9.73
C LEU A 124 -1.79 17.21 -8.27
N ILE A 125 -1.06 16.62 -7.34
CA ILE A 125 -1.34 16.59 -5.90
C ILE A 125 -0.15 17.22 -5.19
N ASP A 126 -0.41 18.31 -4.47
CA ASP A 126 0.56 19.01 -3.63
C ASP A 126 0.22 18.65 -2.17
N ASP A 127 1.10 17.91 -1.48
CA ASP A 127 1.00 17.49 -0.07
C ASP A 127 0.06 18.39 0.79
N PRO A 128 -1.05 17.88 1.39
CA PRO A 128 -1.14 16.59 2.09
C PRO A 128 -1.89 15.47 1.35
N VAL A 129 -1.11 14.47 0.93
CA VAL A 129 -1.57 13.25 0.22
C VAL A 129 -2.72 12.53 0.93
N THR A 130 -2.89 12.68 2.25
CA THR A 130 -3.99 12.02 2.99
C THR A 130 -5.37 12.61 2.67
N ALA A 131 -5.53 13.93 2.74
CA ALA A 131 -6.83 14.57 2.51
C ALA A 131 -7.21 14.47 1.01
N GLU A 132 -6.21 14.61 0.14
CA GLU A 132 -6.38 14.40 -1.29
C GLU A 132 -6.64 12.93 -1.63
N THR A 133 -6.10 11.95 -0.87
CA THR A 133 -6.47 10.54 -1.02
C THR A 133 -7.94 10.31 -0.70
N GLU A 134 -8.47 10.91 0.38
CA GLU A 134 -9.89 10.80 0.71
C GLU A 134 -10.77 11.41 -0.39
N ALA A 135 -10.43 12.62 -0.84
CA ALA A 135 -11.14 13.28 -1.93
C ALA A 135 -11.06 12.48 -3.24
N PHE A 136 -9.89 11.91 -3.55
CA PHE A 136 -9.68 11.09 -4.74
C PHE A 136 -10.54 9.81 -4.72
N ASP A 137 -10.54 9.06 -3.61
CA ASP A 137 -11.40 7.88 -3.49
C ASP A 137 -12.89 8.24 -3.59
N GLY A 138 -13.29 9.36 -2.97
CA GLY A 138 -14.64 9.88 -3.05
C GLY A 138 -15.08 10.21 -4.49
N TRP A 139 -14.24 10.90 -5.24
CA TRP A 139 -14.44 11.20 -6.67
C TRP A 139 -14.47 9.91 -7.52
N TYR A 140 -13.51 9.00 -7.29
CA TYR A 140 -13.36 7.80 -8.12
C TYR A 140 -14.52 6.81 -8.00
N ARG A 141 -15.23 6.79 -6.86
CA ARG A 141 -16.39 5.92 -6.64
C ARG A 141 -17.50 6.07 -7.67
N GLU A 142 -17.63 7.23 -8.31
CA GLU A 142 -18.60 7.45 -9.38
C GLU A 142 -18.29 6.62 -10.64
N TYR A 143 -17.02 6.25 -10.84
CA TYR A 143 -16.52 5.51 -12.01
C TYR A 143 -16.19 4.05 -11.69
N ALA A 144 -15.92 3.73 -10.42
CA ALA A 144 -15.34 2.46 -10.00
C ALA A 144 -16.16 1.22 -10.39
N GLU A 145 -17.50 1.28 -10.32
CA GLU A 145 -18.35 0.14 -10.68
C GLU A 145 -18.32 -0.17 -12.19
N GLU A 146 -18.14 0.85 -13.03
CA GLU A 146 -18.03 0.68 -14.47
C GLU A 146 -16.60 0.26 -14.86
N GLU A 147 -15.60 1.02 -14.41
CA GLU A 147 -14.19 0.80 -14.76
C GLU A 147 -13.65 -0.53 -14.19
N MET A 148 -14.09 -0.94 -13.00
CA MET A 148 -13.68 -2.18 -12.34
C MET A 148 -14.84 -3.18 -12.20
N SER A 149 -15.71 -3.27 -13.20
CA SER A 149 -16.95 -4.07 -13.18
C SER A 149 -16.80 -5.58 -12.91
N GLU A 150 -15.61 -6.15 -13.00
CA GLU A 150 -15.35 -7.58 -12.76
C GLU A 150 -15.18 -7.93 -11.27
N VAL A 151 -15.11 -6.92 -10.40
CA VAL A 151 -14.85 -7.06 -8.95
C VAL A 151 -15.77 -6.15 -8.13
N LYS A 152 -15.90 -6.45 -6.84
CA LYS A 152 -16.38 -5.48 -5.86
C LYS A 152 -15.24 -4.50 -5.56
N PHE A 153 -15.33 -3.27 -6.04
CA PHE A 153 -14.44 -2.20 -5.60
C PHE A 153 -14.62 -1.93 -4.10
N CYS A 154 -13.50 -1.80 -3.37
CA CYS A 154 -13.49 -1.50 -1.94
C CYS A 154 -13.06 -0.05 -1.67
N LEU A 155 -11.80 0.26 -2.02
CA LEU A 155 -11.22 1.59 -1.87
C LEU A 155 -10.01 1.74 -2.80
N THR A 156 -9.67 2.97 -3.13
CA THR A 156 -8.43 3.36 -3.82
C THR A 156 -7.65 4.34 -2.95
N PHE A 157 -6.33 4.32 -3.02
CA PHE A 157 -5.47 5.21 -2.26
C PHE A 157 -4.15 5.49 -2.96
N ASN A 158 -3.55 6.64 -2.63
CA ASN A 158 -2.29 7.07 -3.19
C ASN A 158 -1.12 6.60 -2.32
N GLY A 159 -0.04 6.13 -2.99
CA GLY A 159 1.22 5.79 -2.34
C GLY A 159 2.09 7.00 -1.99
N GLY A 160 3.32 6.74 -1.55
CA GLY A 160 4.34 7.79 -1.39
C GLY A 160 4.76 8.42 -2.71
N LEU A 161 5.09 9.71 -2.66
CA LEU A 161 5.68 10.43 -3.78
C LEU A 161 6.95 9.73 -4.27
N TYR A 162 7.13 9.75 -5.58
CA TYR A 162 8.24 9.11 -6.28
C TYR A 162 9.37 10.09 -6.49
N ALA A 163 10.55 9.62 -6.12
CA ALA A 163 11.81 10.10 -6.63
C ALA A 163 12.32 9.16 -7.74
N LEU A 164 13.21 9.69 -8.57
CA LEU A 164 13.93 8.87 -9.54
C LEU A 164 15.22 8.37 -8.88
N HIS A 165 15.41 7.06 -8.85
CA HIS A 165 16.60 6.44 -8.30
C HIS A 165 17.37 5.73 -9.40
N SER A 166 18.66 6.04 -9.54
CA SER A 166 19.46 5.65 -10.69
C SER A 166 20.81 5.06 -10.29
N VAL A 167 21.34 4.20 -11.17
CA VAL A 167 22.69 3.65 -11.03
C VAL A 167 23.72 4.75 -11.28
N GLU A 168 23.58 5.48 -12.38
CA GLU A 168 24.42 6.64 -12.73
C GLU A 168 23.77 7.96 -12.29
N PRO A 169 24.55 9.03 -12.02
CA PRO A 169 23.99 10.33 -11.61
C PRO A 169 23.05 10.94 -12.67
N VAL A 170 21.89 11.42 -12.22
CA VAL A 170 20.93 12.19 -13.04
C VAL A 170 20.79 13.56 -12.38
N VAL A 171 21.18 14.62 -13.08
CA VAL A 171 21.19 15.97 -12.51
C VAL A 171 20.22 16.94 -13.16
N SER A 172 19.74 16.61 -14.36
CA SER A 172 18.89 17.47 -15.18
C SER A 172 17.92 16.66 -16.04
N ILE A 173 16.92 17.33 -16.60
CA ILE A 173 15.98 16.74 -17.57
C ILE A 173 16.69 16.18 -18.81
N GLY A 174 17.82 16.79 -19.21
CA GLY A 174 18.59 16.33 -20.37
C GLY A 174 19.28 14.97 -20.16
N ASP A 175 19.48 14.56 -18.91
CA ASP A 175 20.07 13.26 -18.57
C ASP A 175 19.06 12.12 -18.73
N ILE A 176 17.76 12.43 -18.89
CA ILE A 176 16.68 11.45 -19.06
C ILE A 176 16.67 10.85 -20.48
N ASP A 177 17.14 11.59 -21.48
CA ASP A 177 17.13 11.15 -22.88
C ASP A 177 17.96 9.87 -23.07
N GLY A 178 17.33 8.84 -23.64
CA GLY A 178 17.94 7.53 -23.85
C GLY A 178 18.03 6.64 -22.61
N MET A 179 17.63 7.10 -21.42
CA MET A 179 17.60 6.26 -20.22
C MET A 179 16.53 5.17 -20.33
N ARG A 180 16.82 3.98 -19.81
CA ARG A 180 15.82 2.93 -19.62
C ARG A 180 15.32 3.01 -18.18
N ILE A 181 14.07 3.44 -18.01
CA ILE A 181 13.52 3.69 -16.69
C ILE A 181 12.41 2.68 -16.43
N ARG A 182 12.45 1.99 -15.29
CA ARG A 182 11.28 1.25 -14.81
C ARG A 182 10.22 2.25 -14.38
N LEU A 183 9.18 2.37 -15.18
CA LEU A 183 8.05 3.25 -14.91
C LEU A 183 6.86 2.37 -14.57
N PRO A 184 6.14 2.66 -13.49
CA PRO A 184 5.17 1.71 -12.97
C PRO A 184 3.82 1.71 -13.68
N ASN A 185 3.50 2.77 -14.42
CA ASN A 185 2.21 2.98 -15.05
C ASN A 185 2.37 3.67 -16.42
N ARG A 186 1.28 3.68 -17.20
CA ARG A 186 1.26 4.26 -18.55
C ARG A 186 1.48 5.78 -18.54
N THR A 187 0.90 6.49 -17.58
CA THR A 187 0.98 7.95 -17.47
C THR A 187 2.44 8.41 -17.32
N LEU A 188 3.19 7.78 -16.42
CA LEU A 188 4.61 8.04 -16.21
C LEU A 188 5.47 7.52 -17.36
N ALA A 189 5.08 6.40 -17.99
CA ALA A 189 5.73 5.92 -19.22
C ALA A 189 5.68 6.96 -20.33
N ASN A 190 4.52 7.59 -20.53
CA ASN A 190 4.35 8.62 -21.55
C ASN A 190 5.09 9.92 -21.17
N TYR A 191 5.02 10.33 -19.91
CA TYR A 191 5.73 11.51 -19.40
C TYR A 191 7.25 11.42 -19.60
N PHE A 192 7.89 10.33 -19.15
CA PHE A 192 9.32 10.14 -19.36
C PHE A 192 9.67 9.81 -20.82
N GLY A 193 8.76 9.18 -21.56
CA GLY A 193 8.89 8.96 -23.00
C GLY A 193 8.96 10.26 -23.79
N ALA A 194 8.18 11.28 -23.41
CA ALA A 194 8.24 12.62 -24.00
C ALA A 194 9.60 13.31 -23.77
N MET A 195 10.34 12.88 -22.73
CA MET A 195 11.71 13.31 -22.42
C MET A 195 12.79 12.42 -23.04
N GLY A 196 12.42 11.43 -23.87
CA GLY A 196 13.34 10.54 -24.58
C GLY A 196 13.71 9.24 -23.84
N ALA A 197 13.12 8.96 -22.67
CA ALA A 197 13.36 7.71 -21.97
C ALA A 197 12.61 6.52 -22.61
N THR A 198 13.11 5.31 -22.35
CA THR A 198 12.44 4.05 -22.69
C THR A 198 11.85 3.43 -21.43
N ASN A 199 10.56 3.10 -21.44
CA ASN A 199 9.92 2.40 -20.32
C ASN A 199 10.36 0.93 -20.25
N ILE A 200 10.77 0.49 -19.06
CA ILE A 200 10.91 -0.91 -18.67
C ILE A 200 9.68 -1.31 -17.85
N GLN A 201 8.66 -1.85 -18.53
CA GLN A 201 7.40 -2.23 -17.89
C GLN A 201 7.53 -3.54 -17.11
N ILE A 202 7.72 -3.42 -15.79
CA ILE A 202 7.76 -4.54 -14.83
C ILE A 202 7.20 -4.09 -13.47
N SER A 203 6.82 -5.05 -12.63
CA SER A 203 6.31 -4.78 -11.28
C SER A 203 7.44 -4.46 -10.29
N ALA A 204 7.08 -3.84 -9.15
CA ALA A 204 8.04 -3.48 -8.11
C ALA A 204 8.93 -4.66 -7.65
N PRO A 205 8.39 -5.88 -7.40
CA PRO A 205 9.21 -7.05 -7.03
C PRO A 205 10.31 -7.45 -8.04
N GLU A 206 10.23 -7.01 -9.30
CA GLU A 206 11.19 -7.32 -10.35
C GLU A 206 12.26 -6.21 -10.53
N SER A 207 12.10 -5.08 -9.85
CA SER A 207 12.89 -3.86 -10.08
C SER A 207 14.37 -4.05 -9.75
N ARG A 208 14.68 -4.70 -8.62
CA ARG A 208 16.06 -4.97 -8.21
C ARG A 208 16.82 -5.78 -9.26
N GLU A 209 16.22 -6.88 -9.72
CA GLU A 209 16.80 -7.78 -10.72
C GLU A 209 17.01 -7.07 -12.06
N ALA A 210 16.08 -6.20 -12.47
CA ALA A 210 16.23 -5.41 -13.69
C ALA A 210 17.37 -4.40 -13.60
N LEU A 211 17.58 -3.76 -12.45
CA LEU A 211 18.71 -2.87 -12.21
C LEU A 211 20.04 -3.64 -12.17
N GLU A 212 20.13 -4.73 -11.40
CA GLU A 212 21.35 -5.54 -11.26
C GLU A 212 21.83 -6.11 -12.60
N ARG A 213 20.90 -6.45 -13.50
CA ARG A 213 21.20 -6.95 -14.84
C ARG A 213 21.44 -5.85 -15.88
N GLY A 214 21.29 -4.59 -15.48
CA GLY A 214 21.38 -3.45 -16.39
C GLY A 214 20.32 -3.51 -17.49
N VAL A 215 19.12 -4.02 -17.20
CA VAL A 215 17.94 -3.91 -18.08
C VAL A 215 17.30 -2.53 -17.92
N ALA A 216 17.26 -2.02 -16.69
CA ALA A 216 16.89 -0.65 -16.36
C ALA A 216 18.12 0.10 -15.81
N ASP A 217 18.22 1.39 -16.13
CA ASP A 217 19.24 2.32 -15.64
C ASP A 217 18.76 3.08 -14.39
N ALA A 218 17.45 3.25 -14.27
CA ALA A 218 16.79 3.93 -13.17
C ALA A 218 15.37 3.39 -12.93
N ILE A 219 14.79 3.77 -11.80
CA ILE A 219 13.41 3.46 -11.42
C ILE A 219 12.74 4.67 -10.78
N LEU A 220 11.41 4.79 -10.92
CA LEU A 220 10.60 5.61 -10.02
C LEU A 220 10.10 4.78 -8.85
N PHE A 221 10.29 5.27 -7.62
CA PHE A 221 9.92 4.57 -6.40
C PHE A 221 9.74 5.53 -5.20
N PRO A 222 9.03 5.13 -4.14
CA PRO A 222 9.08 5.82 -2.86
C PRO A 222 10.41 5.60 -2.14
N TRP A 223 10.82 6.58 -1.35
CA TRP A 223 12.08 6.61 -0.64
C TRP A 223 12.30 5.43 0.32
N ALA A 224 11.40 5.20 1.28
CA ALA A 224 11.55 4.14 2.28
C ALA A 224 11.22 2.76 1.71
N SER A 225 10.38 2.71 0.67
CA SER A 225 10.07 1.47 -0.02
C SER A 225 11.30 0.85 -0.71
N LEU A 226 12.38 1.58 -1.01
CA LEU A 226 13.60 0.98 -1.58
C LEU A 226 14.19 -0.16 -0.73
N PHE A 227 14.15 -0.02 0.60
CA PHE A 227 14.80 -0.92 1.55
C PHE A 227 14.19 -2.33 1.61
N PRO A 228 12.87 -2.52 1.81
CA PRO A 228 12.28 -3.86 1.84
C PRO A 228 12.41 -4.61 0.50
N PHE A 229 12.62 -3.92 -0.61
CA PHE A 229 12.93 -4.52 -1.91
C PHE A 229 14.44 -4.70 -2.15
N GLY A 230 15.30 -4.19 -1.26
CA GLY A 230 16.76 -4.22 -1.39
C GLY A 230 17.28 -3.49 -2.62
N ILE A 231 16.54 -2.48 -3.09
CA ILE A 231 16.90 -1.70 -4.29
C ILE A 231 17.97 -0.66 -3.94
N ASN A 232 17.96 -0.14 -2.71
CA ASN A 232 18.96 0.80 -2.19
C ASN A 232 20.40 0.27 -2.36
N ASP A 233 20.63 -1.04 -2.36
CA ASP A 233 21.96 -1.63 -2.54
C ASP A 233 22.49 -1.49 -3.99
N VAL A 234 21.61 -1.16 -4.95
CA VAL A 234 21.92 -1.14 -6.39
C VAL A 234 21.96 0.28 -6.95
N VAL A 235 21.12 1.19 -6.43
CA VAL A 235 21.05 2.60 -6.85
C VAL A 235 21.64 3.50 -5.78
N GLN A 236 22.51 4.42 -6.17
CA GLN A 236 23.27 5.29 -5.27
C GLN A 236 23.04 6.78 -5.55
N ASN A 237 22.28 7.09 -6.60
CA ASN A 237 21.95 8.43 -7.04
C ASN A 237 20.43 8.61 -7.05
N HIS A 238 19.97 9.76 -6.58
CA HIS A 238 18.55 10.04 -6.45
C HIS A 238 18.23 11.46 -6.89
N LEU A 239 17.28 11.62 -7.80
CA LEU A 239 16.71 12.90 -8.19
C LEU A 239 15.42 13.11 -7.40
N ASP A 240 15.48 14.07 -6.48
CA ASP A 240 14.44 14.46 -5.55
C ASP A 240 13.46 15.43 -6.22
N ILE A 241 12.57 14.85 -7.02
CA ILE A 241 11.68 15.59 -7.92
C ILE A 241 10.22 15.58 -7.47
N ASP A 242 9.87 14.72 -6.51
CA ASP A 242 8.56 14.65 -5.83
C ASP A 242 7.37 14.91 -6.77
N MET A 243 7.34 14.19 -7.89
CA MET A 243 6.48 14.56 -9.02
C MET A 243 5.16 13.79 -9.08
N ALA A 244 5.09 12.57 -8.57
CA ALA A 244 3.95 11.70 -8.79
C ALA A 244 3.98 10.54 -7.80
N PHE A 245 2.91 9.77 -7.77
CA PHE A 245 2.84 8.49 -7.09
C PHE A 245 2.13 7.49 -8.00
N ASN A 246 2.03 6.23 -7.56
CA ASN A 246 1.05 5.32 -8.12
C ASN A 246 -0.21 5.32 -7.30
N ASN A 247 -1.29 5.00 -8.01
CA ASN A 247 -2.52 4.62 -7.37
C ASN A 247 -2.55 3.10 -7.06
N PHE A 248 -3.17 2.78 -5.93
CA PHE A 248 -3.40 1.41 -5.49
C PHE A 248 -4.86 1.24 -5.10
N ALA A 249 -5.36 0.01 -5.15
CA ALA A 249 -6.72 -0.28 -4.71
C ALA A 249 -6.78 -1.60 -3.95
N PHE A 250 -7.80 -1.68 -3.09
CA PHE A 250 -8.33 -2.95 -2.61
C PHE A 250 -9.55 -3.30 -3.45
N VAL A 251 -9.54 -4.52 -3.97
CA VAL A 251 -10.68 -5.09 -4.69
C VAL A 251 -11.04 -6.44 -4.09
N MET A 252 -12.31 -6.79 -4.14
CA MET A 252 -12.83 -8.04 -3.61
C MET A 252 -13.54 -8.83 -4.71
N ASN A 253 -13.46 -10.16 -4.67
CA ASN A 253 -14.25 -10.98 -5.57
C ASN A 253 -15.75 -10.73 -5.34
N GLN A 254 -16.49 -10.43 -6.41
CA GLN A 254 -17.92 -10.10 -6.32
C GLN A 254 -18.74 -11.27 -5.75
N ALA A 255 -18.49 -12.51 -6.20
CA ALA A 255 -19.23 -13.67 -5.73
C ALA A 255 -18.94 -13.97 -4.24
N THR A 256 -17.70 -13.79 -3.78
CA THR A 256 -17.36 -13.88 -2.36
C THR A 256 -18.11 -12.83 -1.55
N TYR A 257 -18.14 -11.57 -2.00
CA TYR A 257 -18.90 -10.51 -1.33
C TYR A 257 -20.40 -10.84 -1.29
N ASP A 258 -20.98 -11.26 -2.41
CA ASP A 258 -22.41 -11.60 -2.51
C ASP A 258 -22.81 -12.76 -1.59
N GLY A 259 -21.90 -13.70 -1.35
CA GLY A 259 -22.08 -14.85 -0.45
C GLY A 259 -21.95 -14.54 1.04
N LEU A 260 -21.47 -13.36 1.42
CA LEU A 260 -21.38 -12.94 2.82
C LEU A 260 -22.75 -12.76 3.47
N SER A 261 -22.81 -12.99 4.79
CA SER A 261 -23.97 -12.62 5.62
C SER A 261 -24.17 -11.10 5.61
N ASP A 262 -25.36 -10.63 5.98
CA ASP A 262 -25.64 -9.19 6.07
C ASP A 262 -24.69 -8.47 7.05
N ARG A 263 -24.30 -9.14 8.15
CA ARG A 263 -23.35 -8.59 9.13
C ARG A 263 -21.94 -8.50 8.56
N ALA A 264 -21.48 -9.53 7.87
CA ALA A 264 -20.18 -9.54 7.22
C ALA A 264 -20.11 -8.52 6.07
N LYS A 265 -21.17 -8.38 5.27
CA LYS A 265 -21.29 -7.32 4.24
C LYS A 265 -21.21 -5.94 4.86
N ALA A 266 -21.98 -5.67 5.91
CA ALA A 266 -21.94 -4.39 6.60
C ALA A 266 -20.55 -4.06 7.16
N ALA A 267 -19.81 -5.07 7.65
CA ALA A 267 -18.43 -4.91 8.07
C ALA A 267 -17.49 -4.58 6.90
N VAL A 268 -17.61 -5.28 5.76
CA VAL A 268 -16.84 -4.95 4.54
C VAL A 268 -17.15 -3.53 4.07
N ASP A 269 -18.44 -3.18 3.95
CA ASP A 269 -18.87 -1.86 3.46
C ASP A 269 -18.37 -0.72 4.36
N SER A 270 -18.35 -0.93 5.69
CA SER A 270 -17.79 0.06 6.63
C SER A 270 -16.26 0.18 6.57
N HIS A 271 -15.57 -0.77 5.92
CA HIS A 271 -14.12 -0.81 5.74
C HIS A 271 -13.67 -0.45 4.31
N CYS A 272 -14.62 -0.32 3.39
CA CYS A 272 -14.46 0.05 1.99
C CYS A 272 -14.94 1.49 1.76
N THR A 273 -14.26 2.44 2.42
CA THR A 273 -14.64 3.86 2.48
C THR A 273 -13.45 4.77 2.20
N SER A 274 -13.73 6.01 1.83
CA SER A 274 -12.70 7.05 1.60
C SER A 274 -11.92 7.38 2.87
N GLU A 275 -12.56 7.30 4.04
CA GLU A 275 -11.87 7.44 5.32
C GLU A 275 -10.82 6.32 5.54
N TRP A 276 -11.15 5.08 5.16
CA TRP A 276 -10.19 3.99 5.23
C TRP A 276 -9.08 4.11 4.18
N ALA A 277 -9.38 4.62 2.98
CA ALA A 277 -8.36 4.95 1.99
C ALA A 277 -7.33 5.94 2.56
N ALA A 278 -7.80 7.00 3.20
CA ALA A 278 -6.96 8.00 3.86
C ALA A 278 -6.11 7.37 4.97
N ARG A 279 -6.70 6.58 5.87
CA ARG A 279 -5.98 5.91 6.96
C ARG A 279 -4.89 4.96 6.46
N ILE A 280 -5.16 4.21 5.39
CA ILE A 280 -4.19 3.30 4.78
C ILE A 280 -3.03 4.10 4.17
N SER A 281 -3.34 5.16 3.40
CA SER A 281 -2.32 6.04 2.82
C SER A 281 -1.46 6.70 3.90
N SER A 282 -2.06 7.33 4.92
CA SER A 282 -1.31 7.95 6.03
C SER A 282 -0.39 6.97 6.74
N GLY A 283 -0.87 5.74 7.00
CA GLY A 283 -0.07 4.69 7.63
C GLY A 283 1.16 4.29 6.82
N TRP A 284 1.06 4.34 5.49
CA TRP A 284 2.21 4.16 4.60
C TRP A 284 3.13 5.38 4.62
N LEU A 285 2.59 6.57 4.39
CA LEU A 285 3.35 7.82 4.27
C LEU A 285 4.16 8.15 5.52
N ALA A 286 3.66 7.76 6.70
CA ALA A 286 4.33 7.97 7.98
C ALA A 286 5.76 7.41 8.05
N VAL A 287 6.12 6.42 7.22
CA VAL A 287 7.49 5.89 7.16
C VAL A 287 8.25 6.32 5.91
N GLU A 288 7.57 6.82 4.88
CA GLU A 288 8.22 7.22 3.62
C GLU A 288 9.11 8.46 3.81
N ALA A 289 8.70 9.39 4.67
CA ALA A 289 9.46 10.60 4.99
C ALA A 289 10.87 10.30 5.54
N ASP A 290 11.02 9.24 6.33
CA ASP A 290 12.31 8.87 6.94
C ASP A 290 13.27 8.19 5.95
N GLY A 291 12.74 7.62 4.86
CA GLY A 291 13.53 6.88 3.87
C GLY A 291 14.60 7.74 3.19
N ARG A 292 14.26 8.98 2.85
CA ARG A 292 15.18 9.93 2.22
C ARG A 292 16.35 10.26 3.14
N GLN A 293 16.08 10.56 4.41
CA GLN A 293 17.12 10.87 5.38
C GLN A 293 18.04 9.66 5.61
N ARG A 294 17.47 8.45 5.65
CA ARG A 294 18.27 7.22 5.78
C ARG A 294 19.25 7.04 4.62
N LEU A 295 18.85 7.30 3.38
CA LEU A 295 19.77 7.20 2.23
C LEU A 295 20.90 8.23 2.32
N ILE A 296 20.62 9.45 2.81
CA ILE A 296 21.65 10.46 3.09
C ILE A 296 22.65 9.93 4.13
N ASP A 297 22.14 9.37 5.23
CA ASP A 297 22.96 8.82 6.31
C ASP A 297 23.80 7.61 5.84
N ASP A 298 23.27 6.81 4.91
CA ASP A 298 23.95 5.69 4.26
C ASP A 298 24.95 6.16 3.18
N GLY A 299 25.06 7.46 2.91
CA GLY A 299 26.06 8.07 2.04
C GLY A 299 25.69 8.19 0.57
N HIS A 300 24.40 8.03 0.24
CA HIS A 300 23.90 8.17 -1.13
C HIS A 300 23.87 9.64 -1.58
N THR A 301 23.85 9.85 -2.90
CA THR A 301 23.77 11.20 -3.48
C THR A 301 22.32 11.59 -3.74
N ILE A 302 21.86 12.66 -3.09
CA ILE A 302 20.56 13.28 -3.35
C ILE A 302 20.78 14.55 -4.18
N ASN A 303 20.25 14.57 -5.39
CA ASN A 303 20.17 15.76 -6.21
C ASN A 303 18.77 16.37 -6.10
N VAL A 304 18.72 17.64 -5.70
CA VAL A 304 17.49 18.43 -5.67
C VAL A 304 17.51 19.36 -6.88
N PRO A 305 16.53 19.30 -7.79
CA PRO A 305 16.44 20.21 -8.92
C PRO A 305 16.42 21.67 -8.45
N SER A 306 17.15 22.54 -9.16
CA SER A 306 16.91 23.98 -9.06
C SER A 306 15.50 24.34 -9.55
N ALA A 307 14.99 25.52 -9.19
CA ALA A 307 13.67 25.97 -9.66
C ALA A 307 13.52 25.96 -11.19
N GLU A 308 14.59 26.32 -11.93
CA GLU A 308 14.59 26.27 -13.39
C GLU A 308 14.49 24.82 -13.92
N GLN A 309 15.21 23.90 -13.30
CA GLN A 309 15.14 22.48 -13.66
C GLN A 309 13.77 21.89 -13.32
N LEU A 310 13.23 22.20 -12.15
CA LEU A 310 11.89 21.77 -11.74
C LEU A 310 10.81 22.30 -12.71
N GLN A 311 10.90 23.57 -13.11
CA GLN A 311 9.99 24.14 -14.10
C GLN A 311 10.03 23.38 -15.42
N ALA A 312 11.22 22.98 -15.89
CA ALA A 312 11.34 22.20 -17.11
C ALA A 312 10.63 20.83 -17.03
N PHE A 313 10.60 20.21 -15.85
CA PHE A 313 9.81 19.00 -15.62
C PHE A 313 8.30 19.29 -15.59
N GLN A 314 7.88 20.36 -14.91
CA GLN A 314 6.47 20.77 -14.87
C GLN A 314 5.91 21.12 -16.26
N ASP A 315 6.71 21.76 -17.11
CA ASP A 315 6.32 22.11 -18.48
C ASP A 315 6.11 20.86 -19.37
N ALA A 316 6.71 19.72 -19.02
CA ALA A 316 6.58 18.46 -19.76
C ALA A 316 5.27 17.69 -19.45
N VAL A 317 4.44 18.17 -18.52
CA VAL A 317 3.20 17.49 -18.09
C VAL A 317 2.05 17.67 -19.08
N GLU A 318 1.95 18.83 -19.73
CA GLU A 318 0.78 19.19 -20.54
C GLU A 318 0.43 18.14 -21.63
N PRO A 319 1.40 17.59 -22.39
CA PRO A 319 1.11 16.52 -23.35
C PRO A 319 0.50 15.26 -22.71
N VAL A 320 0.96 14.91 -21.51
CA VAL A 320 0.53 13.69 -20.80
C VAL A 320 -0.90 13.83 -20.29
N ARG A 321 -1.26 15.01 -19.78
CA ARG A 321 -2.65 15.31 -19.42
C ARG A 321 -3.57 15.20 -20.64
N ASN A 322 -3.15 15.71 -21.79
CA ASN A 322 -3.94 15.62 -23.02
C ASN A 322 -4.10 14.17 -23.50
N GLU A 323 -3.07 13.33 -23.34
CA GLU A 323 -3.18 11.90 -23.63
C GLU A 323 -4.11 11.17 -22.66
N TRP A 324 -4.12 11.54 -21.38
CA TRP A 324 -5.08 10.99 -20.42
C TRP A 324 -6.51 11.39 -20.78
N LEU A 325 -6.76 12.66 -21.13
CA LEU A 325 -8.07 13.14 -21.58
C LEU A 325 -8.58 12.32 -22.77
N ALA A 326 -7.72 12.10 -23.78
CA ALA A 326 -8.05 11.28 -24.94
C ALA A 326 -8.35 9.83 -24.55
N ALA A 327 -7.59 9.25 -23.62
CA ALA A 327 -7.83 7.88 -23.16
C ALA A 327 -9.14 7.74 -22.36
N ALA A 328 -9.53 8.76 -21.61
CA ALA A 328 -10.82 8.79 -20.92
C ALA A 328 -11.98 8.90 -21.93
N GLU A 329 -11.86 9.75 -22.94
CA GLU A 329 -12.84 9.87 -24.03
C GLU A 329 -12.99 8.56 -24.82
N ASP A 330 -11.87 7.91 -25.17
CA ASP A 330 -11.86 6.60 -25.86
C ASP A 330 -12.52 5.49 -25.01
N ALA A 331 -12.45 5.61 -23.68
CA ALA A 331 -13.11 4.72 -22.73
C ALA A 331 -14.59 5.08 -22.48
N GLY A 332 -15.11 6.15 -23.10
CA GLY A 332 -16.51 6.56 -23.02
C GLY A 332 -16.84 7.57 -21.91
N TYR A 333 -15.83 8.13 -21.24
CA TYR A 333 -16.00 9.14 -20.20
C TYR A 333 -15.86 10.56 -20.76
N ASP A 334 -16.53 11.53 -20.13
CA ASP A 334 -16.23 12.95 -20.34
C ASP A 334 -14.96 13.30 -19.54
N GLY A 335 -13.80 13.09 -20.18
CA GLY A 335 -12.50 13.24 -19.52
C GLY A 335 -12.27 14.63 -18.95
N GLN A 336 -12.70 15.69 -19.65
CA GLN A 336 -12.55 17.06 -19.18
C GLN A 336 -13.42 17.34 -17.96
N ALA A 337 -14.70 16.96 -17.99
CA ALA A 337 -15.59 17.14 -16.85
C ALA A 337 -15.11 16.33 -15.63
N ALA A 338 -14.64 15.11 -15.85
CA ALA A 338 -14.11 14.27 -14.79
C ALA A 338 -12.84 14.86 -14.16
N TYR A 339 -11.92 15.39 -14.97
CA TYR A 339 -10.73 16.09 -14.48
C TYR A 339 -11.08 17.35 -13.69
N ASP A 340 -11.97 18.19 -14.21
CA ASP A 340 -12.38 19.43 -13.55
C ASP A 340 -13.06 19.14 -12.19
N ALA A 341 -13.89 18.10 -12.12
CA ALA A 341 -14.50 17.63 -10.89
C ALA A 341 -13.46 17.12 -9.87
N LEU A 342 -12.40 16.46 -10.33
CA LEU A 342 -11.32 16.03 -9.45
C LEU A 342 -10.55 17.22 -8.87
N ILE A 343 -10.19 18.20 -9.71
CA ILE A 343 -9.52 19.42 -9.26
C ILE A 343 -10.38 20.18 -8.25
N GLU A 344 -11.70 20.26 -8.48
CA GLU A 344 -12.63 20.84 -7.52
C GLU A 344 -12.66 20.06 -6.19
N ALA A 345 -12.64 18.73 -6.23
CA ALA A 345 -12.59 17.90 -5.03
C ALA A 345 -11.30 18.16 -4.22
N PHE A 346 -10.14 18.27 -4.88
CA PHE A 346 -8.88 18.62 -4.21
C PHE A 346 -8.90 20.02 -3.60
N ALA A 347 -9.45 21.01 -4.31
CA ALA A 347 -9.54 22.38 -3.80
C ALA A 347 -10.43 22.54 -2.56
N GLN A 348 -11.33 21.58 -2.30
CA GLN A 348 -12.18 21.55 -1.11
C GLN A 348 -11.52 20.87 0.09
N THR A 349 -10.38 20.20 -0.10
CA THR A 349 -9.64 19.60 1.01
C THR A 349 -9.04 20.69 1.90
N PRO A 350 -9.10 20.55 3.24
CA PRO A 350 -8.47 21.53 4.12
C PRO A 350 -6.96 21.54 3.86
N ALA A 351 -6.40 22.70 3.51
CA ALA A 351 -4.97 22.90 3.63
C ALA A 351 -4.61 22.67 5.10
N ASN A 352 -3.68 21.76 5.38
CA ASN A 352 -3.25 21.53 6.76
C ASN A 352 -2.72 22.85 7.33
N GLY A 353 -3.38 23.32 8.39
CA GLY A 353 -2.88 24.44 9.18
C GLY A 353 -1.54 24.05 9.78
N ASN A 354 -0.53 24.89 9.54
CA ASN A 354 0.75 24.89 10.26
C ASN A 354 0.57 24.86 11.78
#